data_AF-A0A146LCJ0-F1
#
_entry.id   AF-A0A146LCJ0-F1
#
_cell.length_a   1.000
_cell.length_b   1.000
_cell.length_c   1.000
_cell.angle_alpha   90.00
_cell.angle_beta   90.00
_cell.angle_gamma   90.00
#
_symmetry.space_group_name_H-M   'P 1'
#
loop_
_entity.id
_entity.type
_entity.pdbx_description
1 polymer ?
#
loop_
_entity_poly.entity_id
_entity_poly.type
_entity_poly.pdbx_seq_one_letter_code
_entity_poly.pdbx_strand_id
1 'polypeptide(L)'
;RCKYITLLQNQEPAKKRSKLVLPSPQISDQELQQVVKLGRASYAAREAVSEGADSAADTLLNDYALATPNAANVARTPAPATDRILQEAQNMMALSHVDTPLKGGLNTPLYNPDFNFHPQNDQITTPNTVLTTPFSNRGPDGTGRTPGFLTPKDTRTGGATPTPIRDKLNINPEDIMGGDTPISTYQSQVKEQLRSGLRGLPQPKNDYEIVVPENEMVVQEGDQSTPNQSVEDQSDVDARQLAELAALREKELRSRSQVIQRGLPRPGDVNIILRPPNSDPPLTDLQKAEELIKQEMITMLHYDAVQNGDPYMPNRKSNINLHAQHLAYLEERPYENPSEDELEKAKKMLKNEMEVVKQGMNHG
;
A
#
# COMPACT_ATOMS: atom_id res chain seq x y z
N ARG A 1 -6.60 -21.49 -81.22
CA ARG A 1 -5.17 -21.58 -80.81
C ARG A 1 -4.83 -20.64 -79.63
N CYS A 2 -5.79 -20.29 -78.76
CA CYS A 2 -5.59 -19.44 -77.58
C CYS A 2 -6.09 -20.12 -76.30
N LYS A 3 -5.64 -21.34 -76.02
CA LYS A 3 -5.91 -22.06 -74.76
C LYS A 3 -4.63 -22.51 -74.05
N TYR A 4 -3.48 -21.95 -74.42
CA TYR A 4 -2.16 -22.37 -73.91
C TYR A 4 -1.26 -21.19 -73.47
N ILE A 5 -1.84 -20.03 -73.15
CA ILE A 5 -1.09 -18.84 -72.68
C ILE A 5 -1.37 -18.52 -71.19
N THR A 6 -2.22 -19.29 -70.53
CA THR A 6 -2.52 -19.16 -69.09
C THR A 6 -1.87 -20.27 -68.25
N LEU A 7 -0.70 -20.74 -68.65
CA LEU A 7 0.07 -21.75 -67.88
C LEU A 7 1.55 -21.40 -67.73
N LEU A 8 1.88 -20.09 -67.78
CA LEU A 8 3.23 -19.55 -67.59
C LEU A 8 3.28 -18.36 -66.60
N GLN A 9 2.22 -18.18 -65.81
CA GLN A 9 2.25 -17.33 -64.62
C GLN A 9 1.99 -18.22 -63.39
N ASN A 10 3.08 -18.70 -62.79
CA ASN A 10 3.10 -19.32 -61.47
C ASN A 10 2.67 -18.29 -60.41
N GLN A 11 1.37 -18.09 -60.24
CA GLN A 11 0.81 -17.48 -59.04
C GLN A 11 -0.16 -18.47 -58.42
N GLU A 12 0.39 -19.41 -57.65
CA GLU A 12 -0.41 -20.18 -56.71
C GLU A 12 -1.11 -19.20 -55.75
N PRO A 13 -2.43 -19.33 -55.50
CA PRO A 13 -3.10 -18.48 -54.53
C PRO A 13 -2.54 -18.79 -53.14
N ALA A 14 -1.84 -17.83 -52.54
CA ALA A 14 -1.27 -17.94 -51.20
C ALA A 14 -2.36 -18.41 -50.22
N LYS A 15 -2.22 -19.65 -49.72
CA LYS A 15 -3.08 -20.18 -48.66
C LYS A 15 -3.02 -19.21 -47.47
N LYS A 16 -4.16 -18.60 -47.15
CA LYS A 16 -4.32 -17.75 -45.97
C LYS A 16 -4.16 -18.63 -44.74
N ARG A 17 -2.96 -18.63 -44.16
CA ARG A 17 -2.65 -19.24 -42.86
C ARG A 17 -3.66 -18.72 -41.83
N SER A 18 -4.31 -19.64 -41.12
CA SER A 18 -5.17 -19.32 -39.98
C SER A 18 -4.36 -18.51 -38.96
N LYS A 19 -4.96 -17.45 -38.40
CA LYS A 19 -4.29 -16.61 -37.40
C LYS A 19 -3.85 -17.51 -36.23
N LEU A 20 -2.56 -17.43 -35.91
CA LEU A 20 -1.98 -18.08 -34.75
C LEU A 20 -2.56 -17.42 -33.50
N VAL A 21 -3.54 -18.07 -32.87
CA VAL A 21 -4.06 -17.63 -31.57
C VAL A 21 -3.15 -18.24 -30.52
N LEU A 22 -2.15 -17.46 -30.11
CA LEU A 22 -1.36 -17.82 -28.94
C LEU A 22 -2.21 -17.57 -27.68
N PRO A 23 -2.03 -18.39 -26.63
CA PRO A 23 -2.55 -18.09 -25.31
C PRO A 23 -2.12 -16.68 -24.89
N SER A 24 -3.00 -15.93 -24.24
CA SER A 24 -2.65 -14.61 -23.71
C SER A 24 -1.44 -14.73 -22.78
N PRO A 25 -0.51 -13.77 -22.80
CA PRO A 25 0.61 -13.77 -21.87
C PRO A 25 0.08 -13.88 -20.44
N GLN A 26 0.67 -14.77 -19.65
CA GLN A 26 0.28 -15.00 -18.26
C GLN A 26 0.75 -13.88 -17.32
N ILE A 27 1.53 -12.93 -17.85
CA ILE A 27 2.06 -11.78 -17.12
C ILE A 27 1.33 -10.54 -17.62
N SER A 28 0.83 -9.76 -16.67
CA SER A 28 0.23 -8.46 -16.94
C SER A 28 1.29 -7.38 -17.16
N ASP A 29 0.96 -6.33 -17.92
CA ASP A 29 1.87 -5.20 -18.17
C ASP A 29 2.30 -4.49 -16.87
N GLN A 30 1.47 -4.57 -15.82
CA GLN A 30 1.77 -4.02 -14.49
C GLN A 30 2.88 -4.82 -13.78
N GLU A 31 2.82 -6.15 -13.84
CA GLU A 31 3.88 -7.02 -13.30
C GLU A 31 5.18 -6.80 -14.09
N LEU A 32 5.08 -6.65 -15.41
CA LEU A 32 6.24 -6.36 -16.25
C LEU A 32 6.88 -5.01 -15.88
N GLN A 33 6.07 -3.97 -15.63
CA GLN A 33 6.55 -2.67 -15.18
C GLN A 33 7.20 -2.75 -13.79
N GLN A 34 6.65 -3.55 -12.89
CA GLN A 34 7.22 -3.78 -11.56
C GLN A 34 8.56 -4.52 -11.63
N VAL A 35 8.68 -5.52 -12.50
CA VAL A 35 9.95 -6.22 -12.76
C VAL A 35 10.99 -5.29 -13.35
N VAL A 36 10.61 -4.41 -14.28
CA VAL A 36 11.52 -3.40 -14.85
C VAL A 36 11.94 -2.38 -13.79
N LYS A 37 11.02 -1.95 -12.92
CA LYS A 37 11.32 -1.02 -11.83
C LYS A 37 12.26 -1.65 -10.80
N LEU A 38 12.03 -2.92 -10.45
CA LEU A 38 12.90 -3.70 -9.58
C LEU A 38 14.28 -3.87 -10.22
N GLY A 39 14.33 -4.25 -11.51
CA GLY A 39 15.58 -4.40 -12.26
C GLY A 39 16.38 -3.10 -12.37
N ARG A 40 15.71 -1.96 -12.56
CA ARG A 40 16.34 -0.62 -12.56
C ARG A 40 16.87 -0.24 -11.18
N ALA A 41 16.14 -0.57 -10.11
CA ALA A 41 16.60 -0.34 -8.74
C ALA A 41 17.82 -1.22 -8.40
N SER A 42 17.81 -2.49 -8.81
CA SER A 42 18.95 -3.40 -8.66
C SER A 42 20.18 -2.93 -9.45
N TYR A 43 19.97 -2.38 -10.66
CA TYR A 43 21.05 -1.82 -11.47
C TYR A 43 21.62 -0.52 -10.85
N ALA A 44 20.76 0.40 -10.41
CA ALA A 44 21.18 1.64 -9.76
C ALA A 44 21.92 1.39 -8.43
N ALA A 45 21.49 0.40 -7.66
CA ALA A 45 22.20 -0.02 -6.44
C ALA A 45 23.59 -0.61 -6.76
N ARG A 46 23.71 -1.36 -7.87
CA ARG A 46 25.00 -1.89 -8.33
C ARG A 46 25.94 -0.77 -8.80
N GLU A 47 25.44 0.22 -9.51
CA GLU A 47 26.22 1.37 -10.01
C GLU A 47 26.73 2.25 -8.85
N ALA A 48 25.87 2.54 -7.88
CA ALA A 48 26.23 3.32 -6.68
C ALA A 48 27.28 2.64 -5.78
N VAL A 49 27.32 1.30 -5.78
CA VAL A 49 28.30 0.53 -4.99
C VAL A 49 29.58 0.24 -5.78
N SER A 50 29.51 0.17 -7.11
CA SER A 50 30.70 -0.03 -7.96
C SER A 50 31.62 1.20 -8.03
N GLU A 51 31.14 2.41 -7.75
CA GLU A 51 31.97 3.63 -7.68
C GLU A 51 32.68 3.81 -6.32
N GLY A 52 32.28 3.05 -5.29
CA GLY A 52 32.92 3.02 -3.97
C GLY A 52 33.94 1.88 -3.88
N ALA A 53 35.21 2.20 -3.65
CA ALA A 53 36.27 1.22 -3.50
C ALA A 53 35.96 0.16 -2.40
N ASP A 54 35.87 -1.12 -2.78
CA ASP A 54 36.67 -2.24 -2.24
C ASP A 54 36.14 -3.63 -2.68
N SER A 55 37.07 -4.45 -3.15
CA SER A 55 36.93 -5.78 -3.78
C SER A 55 36.25 -6.88 -2.93
N ALA A 56 35.91 -6.61 -1.66
CA ALA A 56 35.36 -7.60 -0.74
C ALA A 56 33.82 -7.73 -0.80
N ALA A 57 33.10 -6.71 -1.26
CA ALA A 57 31.63 -6.74 -1.37
C ALA A 57 31.14 -7.37 -2.69
N ASP A 58 32.01 -7.49 -3.70
CA ASP A 58 31.66 -7.96 -5.05
C ASP A 58 31.42 -9.48 -5.10
N THR A 59 32.04 -10.25 -4.19
CA THR A 59 31.79 -11.69 -4.03
C THR A 59 30.44 -11.98 -3.39
N LEU A 60 29.98 -11.15 -2.45
CA LEU A 60 28.65 -11.26 -1.83
C LEU A 60 27.52 -10.82 -2.78
N LEU A 61 27.81 -9.94 -3.73
CA LEU A 61 26.89 -9.55 -4.80
C LEU A 61 26.73 -10.62 -5.88
N ASN A 62 27.78 -11.38 -6.19
CA ASN A 62 27.71 -12.51 -7.13
C ASN A 62 26.80 -13.64 -6.63
N ASP A 63 26.68 -13.84 -5.31
CA ASP A 63 25.78 -14.84 -4.73
C ASP A 63 24.30 -14.43 -4.80
N TYR A 64 24.00 -13.14 -5.01
CA TYR A 64 22.66 -12.66 -5.35
C TYR A 64 22.39 -12.73 -6.87
N ALA A 65 23.41 -12.82 -7.71
CA ALA A 65 23.29 -12.82 -9.17
C ALA A 65 22.91 -14.19 -9.77
N LEU A 66 22.90 -15.28 -8.98
CA LEU A 66 22.42 -16.60 -9.40
C LEU A 66 21.14 -17.08 -8.72
N ALA A 67 20.47 -16.21 -7.96
CA ALA A 67 19.09 -16.44 -7.53
C ALA A 67 18.08 -15.86 -8.55
N THR A 68 18.35 -16.00 -9.85
CA THR A 68 17.22 -16.15 -10.77
C THR A 68 16.64 -17.53 -10.45
N PRO A 69 15.38 -17.67 -10.04
CA PRO A 69 14.81 -18.99 -9.88
C PRO A 69 14.77 -19.61 -11.27
N ASN A 70 15.74 -20.49 -11.56
CA ASN A 70 15.67 -21.40 -12.67
C ASN A 70 14.32 -22.13 -12.53
N ALA A 71 13.43 -21.86 -13.49
CA ALA A 71 12.05 -22.32 -13.56
C ALA A 71 11.93 -23.83 -13.85
N ALA A 72 12.81 -24.65 -13.27
CA ALA A 72 12.87 -26.08 -13.53
C ALA A 72 12.74 -26.96 -12.29
N ASN A 73 12.90 -26.46 -11.05
CA ASN A 73 12.71 -27.28 -9.84
C ASN A 73 12.26 -26.45 -8.63
N VAL A 74 11.16 -25.69 -8.76
CA VAL A 74 10.41 -25.28 -7.57
C VAL A 74 9.43 -26.41 -7.27
N ALA A 75 9.80 -27.27 -6.33
CA ALA A 75 8.85 -28.18 -5.69
C ALA A 75 7.68 -27.32 -5.19
N ARG A 76 6.51 -27.52 -5.79
CA ARG A 76 5.27 -26.80 -5.48
C ARG A 76 4.99 -26.93 -3.99
N THR A 77 5.20 -25.86 -3.23
CA THR A 77 4.46 -25.63 -2.01
C THR A 77 2.98 -25.54 -2.41
N PRO A 78 2.05 -26.32 -1.81
CA PRO A 78 0.66 -25.93 -1.90
C PRO A 78 0.58 -24.55 -1.24
N ALA A 79 0.32 -23.52 -2.04
CA ALA A 79 -0.05 -22.22 -1.51
C ALA A 79 -1.20 -22.44 -0.53
N PRO A 80 -1.23 -21.77 0.64
CA PRO A 80 -2.44 -21.76 1.46
C PRO A 80 -3.58 -21.35 0.54
N ALA A 81 -4.57 -22.23 0.38
CA ALA A 81 -5.47 -22.20 -0.78
C ALA A 81 -6.31 -20.91 -0.87
N THR A 82 -6.31 -20.07 0.15
CA THR A 82 -6.87 -18.72 0.16
C THR A 82 -6.13 -17.86 1.19
N ASP A 83 -5.73 -16.65 0.82
CA ASP A 83 -5.23 -15.65 1.77
C ASP A 83 -6.36 -15.26 2.74
N ARG A 84 -6.17 -15.56 4.03
CA ARG A 84 -7.16 -15.32 5.09
C ARG A 84 -7.42 -13.83 5.28
N ILE A 85 -6.39 -12.98 5.14
CA ILE A 85 -6.52 -11.52 5.27
C ILE A 85 -7.39 -10.97 4.12
N LEU A 86 -7.15 -11.46 2.90
CA LEU A 86 -7.95 -11.10 1.74
C LEU A 86 -9.40 -11.57 1.88
N GLN A 87 -9.63 -12.78 2.41
CA GLN A 87 -10.96 -13.32 2.67
C GLN A 87 -11.70 -12.55 3.77
N GLU A 88 -11.03 -12.18 4.85
CA GLU A 88 -11.59 -11.34 5.92
C GLU A 88 -11.91 -9.93 5.42
N ALA A 89 -11.03 -9.34 4.60
CA ALA A 89 -11.30 -8.05 3.95
C ALA A 89 -12.52 -8.11 3.02
N GLN A 90 -12.67 -9.21 2.26
CA GLN A 90 -13.87 -9.45 1.44
C GLN A 90 -15.13 -9.60 2.30
N ASN A 91 -15.05 -10.31 3.42
CA ASN A 91 -16.17 -10.42 4.36
C ASN A 91 -16.53 -9.05 4.98
N MET A 92 -15.55 -8.22 5.35
CA MET A 92 -15.81 -6.86 5.86
C MET A 92 -16.44 -5.96 4.80
N MET A 93 -15.98 -6.04 3.56
CA MET A 93 -16.57 -5.30 2.44
C MET A 93 -18.00 -5.79 2.15
N ALA A 94 -18.24 -7.10 2.22
CA ALA A 94 -19.58 -7.66 2.05
C ALA A 94 -20.53 -7.24 3.18
N LEU A 95 -20.04 -7.06 4.41
CA LEU A 95 -20.85 -6.60 5.56
C LEU A 95 -21.08 -5.10 5.56
N SER A 96 -20.13 -4.29 5.08
CA SER A 96 -20.28 -2.83 5.04
C SER A 96 -21.33 -2.35 4.03
N HIS A 97 -21.61 -3.15 3.01
CA HIS A 97 -22.57 -2.84 1.95
C HIS A 97 -23.97 -3.42 2.18
N VAL A 98 -24.23 -4.08 3.31
CA VAL A 98 -25.52 -4.70 3.62
C VAL A 98 -26.22 -3.92 4.72
N ASP A 99 -27.46 -3.51 4.47
CA ASP A 99 -28.31 -2.85 5.46
C ASP A 99 -28.53 -3.76 6.68
N THR A 100 -28.59 -3.16 7.87
CA THR A 100 -28.70 -3.88 9.15
C THR A 100 -29.75 -5.01 9.11
N PRO A 101 -29.51 -6.14 9.79
CA PRO A 101 -30.39 -7.32 9.74
C PRO A 101 -31.84 -7.04 10.17
N LEU A 102 -32.10 -5.92 10.83
CA LEU A 102 -33.44 -5.45 11.23
C LEU A 102 -34.36 -5.12 10.04
N LYS A 103 -33.79 -4.77 8.88
CA LYS A 103 -34.55 -4.44 7.66
C LYS A 103 -35.20 -5.67 7.00
N GLY A 104 -34.79 -6.88 7.40
CA GLY A 104 -35.26 -8.16 6.86
C GLY A 104 -34.72 -8.46 5.45
N GLY A 105 -34.23 -9.69 5.25
CA GLY A 105 -33.63 -10.13 3.98
C GLY A 105 -32.85 -11.43 4.13
N LEU A 106 -32.33 -11.96 3.02
CA LEU A 106 -31.38 -13.09 3.03
C LEU A 106 -29.99 -12.56 3.40
N ASN A 107 -29.33 -13.18 4.39
CA ASN A 107 -27.98 -12.81 4.81
C ASN A 107 -26.95 -13.02 3.68
N THR A 108 -25.94 -12.15 3.60
CA THR A 108 -24.84 -12.32 2.65
C THR A 108 -24.02 -13.56 2.98
N PRO A 109 -23.64 -14.38 1.97
CA PRO A 109 -22.82 -15.54 2.21
C PRO A 109 -21.41 -15.10 2.61
N LEU A 110 -21.03 -15.38 3.86
CA LEU A 110 -19.68 -15.13 4.38
C LEU A 110 -18.83 -16.38 4.24
N TYR A 111 -17.55 -16.19 3.92
CA TYR A 111 -16.58 -17.27 3.97
C TYR A 111 -16.10 -17.49 5.41
N ASN A 112 -16.17 -18.73 5.92
CA ASN A 112 -15.80 -19.11 7.29
C ASN A 112 -16.47 -18.23 8.39
N PRO A 113 -17.79 -18.37 8.63
CA PRO A 113 -18.56 -17.52 9.55
C PRO A 113 -18.28 -17.75 11.06
N ASP A 114 -17.11 -18.28 11.42
CA ASP A 114 -16.75 -18.56 12.81
C ASP A 114 -16.18 -17.30 13.48
N PHE A 115 -17.06 -16.48 14.10
CA PHE A 115 -16.69 -15.30 14.89
C PHE A 115 -16.05 -15.63 16.26
N ASN A 116 -15.34 -16.76 16.36
CA ASN A 116 -14.80 -17.23 17.62
C ASN A 116 -13.61 -16.33 18.01
N PHE A 117 -13.69 -15.68 19.18
CA PHE A 117 -12.71 -14.71 19.69
C PHE A 117 -11.31 -15.28 20.00
N HIS A 118 -11.07 -16.55 19.69
CA HIS A 118 -9.81 -17.22 19.96
C HIS A 118 -8.98 -17.27 18.67
N PRO A 119 -7.69 -16.85 18.71
CA PRO A 119 -6.83 -16.94 17.54
C PRO A 119 -6.70 -18.41 17.11
N GLN A 120 -7.20 -18.74 15.91
CA GLN A 120 -7.07 -20.07 15.33
C GLN A 120 -5.64 -20.19 14.78
N ASN A 121 -4.85 -21.11 15.33
CA ASN A 121 -3.54 -21.43 14.78
C ASN A 121 -3.72 -22.30 13.53
N ASP A 122 -3.56 -21.70 12.34
CA ASP A 122 -3.49 -22.46 11.09
C ASP A 122 -2.17 -23.25 11.07
N GLN A 123 -2.26 -24.55 11.32
CA GLN A 123 -1.11 -25.45 11.32
C GLN A 123 -0.68 -25.72 9.87
N ILE A 124 0.13 -24.81 9.31
CA ILE A 124 0.74 -24.96 7.98
C ILE A 124 1.69 -26.17 8.03
N THR A 125 1.23 -27.30 7.53
CA THR A 125 2.02 -28.52 7.44
C THR A 125 2.80 -28.49 6.13
N THR A 126 4.09 -28.13 6.20
CA THR A 126 4.99 -28.20 5.05
C THR A 126 5.39 -29.67 4.79
N PRO A 127 5.15 -30.23 3.59
CA PRO A 127 5.72 -31.53 3.25
C PRO A 127 7.24 -31.36 3.08
N ASN A 128 7.98 -32.10 3.89
CA ASN A 128 9.44 -32.15 3.97
C ASN A 128 10.09 -32.41 2.59
N THR A 129 10.81 -31.43 2.03
CA THR A 129 11.60 -31.56 0.77
C THR A 129 13.10 -31.76 1.02
N VAL A 130 13.51 -32.14 2.23
CA VAL A 130 14.92 -32.37 2.57
C VAL A 130 15.34 -33.81 2.24
N LEU A 131 15.31 -34.20 0.96
CA LEU A 131 15.98 -35.42 0.48
C LEU A 131 16.56 -35.34 -0.94
N THR A 132 16.72 -34.14 -1.52
CA THR A 132 17.41 -33.98 -2.82
C THR A 132 18.58 -33.02 -2.71
N THR A 133 19.67 -33.47 -2.10
CA THR A 133 21.00 -32.88 -2.34
C THR A 133 21.60 -33.58 -3.57
N PRO A 134 21.92 -32.88 -4.68
CA PRO A 134 22.59 -33.47 -5.82
C PRO A 134 24.10 -33.40 -5.63
N PHE A 135 24.63 -34.02 -4.58
CA PHE A 135 26.08 -34.21 -4.44
C PHE A 135 26.38 -35.50 -3.68
N SER A 136 26.51 -36.60 -4.44
CA SER A 136 27.37 -37.70 -4.03
C SER A 136 27.90 -38.42 -5.27
N ASN A 137 29.20 -38.66 -5.25
CA ASN A 137 29.99 -39.20 -6.34
C ASN A 137 29.46 -40.56 -6.79
N ARG A 138 29.26 -40.72 -8.11
CA ARG A 138 29.17 -42.04 -8.74
C ARG A 138 30.55 -42.68 -8.72
N GLY A 139 30.81 -43.50 -7.70
CA GLY A 139 31.77 -44.60 -7.77
C GLY A 139 31.09 -45.86 -8.31
N PRO A 140 31.74 -46.68 -9.15
CA PRO A 140 31.13 -47.83 -9.78
C PRO A 140 31.35 -49.07 -8.91
N ASP A 141 30.44 -49.36 -7.97
CA ASP A 141 30.15 -50.74 -7.55
C ASP A 141 29.12 -50.79 -6.43
N GLY A 142 28.23 -51.77 -6.52
CA GLY A 142 27.77 -52.51 -5.35
C GLY A 142 26.63 -51.96 -4.51
N THR A 143 25.44 -52.54 -4.72
CA THR A 143 24.52 -53.03 -3.66
C THR A 143 23.81 -52.05 -2.71
N GLY A 144 22.48 -52.10 -2.69
CA GLY A 144 21.66 -51.58 -1.57
C GLY A 144 20.26 -51.15 -2.01
N ARG A 145 19.35 -52.09 -2.31
CA ARG A 145 18.27 -52.52 -1.39
C ARG A 145 17.59 -51.35 -0.65
N THR A 146 16.43 -50.97 -1.16
CA THR A 146 15.38 -50.26 -0.42
C THR A 146 14.75 -51.18 0.65
N PRO A 147 14.54 -50.68 1.87
CA PRO A 147 13.29 -50.94 2.59
C PRO A 147 12.76 -49.60 3.12
N GLY A 148 11.48 -49.26 3.02
CA GLY A 148 10.35 -50.03 3.50
C GLY A 148 9.62 -49.15 4.53
N PHE A 149 8.66 -48.36 4.05
CA PHE A 149 7.83 -47.46 4.86
C PHE A 149 6.81 -48.28 5.64
N LEU A 150 6.95 -48.32 6.97
CA LEU A 150 5.99 -48.89 7.90
C LEU A 150 5.51 -47.77 8.84
N THR A 151 4.21 -47.52 8.83
CA THR A 151 3.50 -46.67 9.79
C THR A 151 3.25 -47.42 11.10
N PRO A 152 3.53 -46.83 12.27
CA PRO A 152 2.82 -47.22 13.50
C PRO A 152 1.82 -46.18 14.03
N LYS A 153 0.77 -46.75 14.60
CA LYS A 153 -0.45 -46.19 15.18
C LYS A 153 -0.23 -45.87 16.67
N ASP A 154 -0.58 -44.64 17.05
CA ASP A 154 -1.18 -44.14 18.30
C ASP A 154 -0.87 -44.86 19.65
N THR A 155 -0.18 -44.16 20.57
CA THR A 155 -0.40 -44.21 22.03
C THR A 155 0.16 -42.94 22.68
N ARG A 156 -0.68 -42.30 23.51
CA ARG A 156 -0.48 -41.03 24.20
C ARG A 156 0.42 -41.17 25.44
N THR A 157 1.52 -40.41 25.49
CA THR A 157 2.13 -39.89 26.74
C THR A 157 3.13 -38.78 26.42
N GLY A 158 3.28 -37.81 27.32
CA GLY A 158 3.89 -36.50 27.08
C GLY A 158 5.40 -36.49 26.82
N GLY A 159 5.85 -35.32 26.36
CA GLY A 159 7.28 -34.98 26.25
C GLY A 159 7.75 -34.69 24.83
N ALA A 160 7.18 -33.69 24.16
CA ALA A 160 7.80 -33.13 22.96
C ALA A 160 9.04 -32.33 23.38
N THR A 161 10.20 -32.97 23.43
CA THR A 161 11.48 -32.26 23.29
C THR A 161 11.75 -32.09 21.79
N PRO A 162 11.66 -30.88 21.22
CA PRO A 162 12.20 -30.65 19.89
C PRO A 162 13.73 -30.78 19.96
N THR A 163 14.30 -31.67 19.16
CA THR A 163 15.74 -31.69 18.89
C THR A 163 16.16 -30.32 18.33
N PRO A 164 17.29 -29.74 18.77
CA PRO A 164 17.64 -28.39 18.39
C PRO A 164 17.94 -28.32 16.90
N ILE A 165 17.35 -27.29 16.30
CA ILE A 165 17.61 -26.80 14.95
C ILE A 165 19.14 -26.70 14.78
N ARG A 166 19.68 -27.38 13.76
CA ARG A 166 21.10 -27.30 13.39
C ARG A 166 21.51 -25.84 13.23
N ASP A 167 22.48 -25.42 14.02
CA ASP A 167 23.02 -24.08 14.03
C ASP A 167 23.81 -23.82 12.74
N LYS A 168 23.31 -22.91 11.89
CA LYS A 168 23.96 -22.51 10.64
C LYS A 168 25.17 -21.58 10.86
N LEU A 169 25.47 -21.23 12.11
CA LEU A 169 26.57 -20.34 12.50
C LEU A 169 27.67 -21.02 13.33
N ASN A 170 27.63 -22.35 13.50
CA ASN A 170 28.70 -23.12 14.14
C ASN A 170 29.08 -22.60 15.55
N ILE A 171 28.14 -22.02 16.28
CA ILE A 171 28.33 -21.48 17.63
C ILE A 171 28.40 -22.64 18.64
N ASN A 172 27.76 -23.77 18.33
CA ASN A 172 27.88 -25.00 19.11
C ASN A 172 28.98 -25.90 18.51
N PRO A 173 30.04 -26.27 19.28
CA PRO A 173 31.05 -27.21 18.81
C PRO A 173 30.43 -28.60 18.64
N GLU A 174 30.43 -29.11 17.40
CA GLU A 174 29.84 -30.40 17.01
C GLU A 174 30.60 -31.63 17.55
N ASP A 175 31.72 -31.43 18.27
CA ASP A 175 32.71 -32.48 18.58
C ASP A 175 32.37 -33.38 19.79
N ILE A 176 31.15 -33.28 20.34
CA ILE A 176 30.72 -34.06 21.51
C ILE A 176 29.52 -34.99 21.20
N MET A 177 29.03 -35.01 19.96
CA MET A 177 27.90 -35.85 19.56
C MET A 177 28.35 -37.15 18.89
N GLY A 178 29.27 -37.86 19.55
CA GLY A 178 29.76 -39.18 19.18
C GLY A 178 29.74 -40.14 20.37
N GLY A 179 28.56 -40.57 20.81
CA GLY A 179 28.40 -41.66 21.79
C GLY A 179 27.16 -41.51 22.67
N ASP A 180 26.47 -42.62 22.90
CA ASP A 180 25.24 -42.81 23.69
C ASP A 180 25.29 -42.23 25.12
N THR A 181 25.33 -40.90 25.25
CA THR A 181 25.15 -40.21 26.52
C THR A 181 23.70 -39.69 26.57
N PRO A 182 22.89 -40.10 27.55
CA PRO A 182 21.49 -39.71 27.59
C PRO A 182 21.40 -38.18 27.75
N ILE A 183 20.57 -37.53 26.94
CA ILE A 183 20.35 -36.08 26.87
C ILE A 183 20.22 -35.40 28.27
N SER A 184 19.73 -36.14 29.28
CA SER A 184 19.66 -35.70 30.68
C SER A 184 21.01 -35.35 31.32
N THR A 185 22.09 -36.07 31.01
CA THR A 185 23.42 -35.78 31.59
C THR A 185 24.02 -34.52 31.00
N TYR A 186 23.80 -34.26 29.70
CA TYR A 186 24.26 -33.03 29.04
C TYR A 186 23.57 -31.79 29.63
N GLN A 187 22.24 -31.83 29.81
CA GLN A 187 21.52 -30.72 30.45
C GLN A 187 21.98 -30.47 31.89
N SER A 188 22.35 -31.54 32.61
CA SER A 188 22.86 -31.42 33.98
C SER A 188 24.24 -30.76 33.99
N GLN A 189 25.13 -31.13 33.07
CA GLN A 189 26.45 -30.51 32.92
C GLN A 189 26.35 -29.03 32.52
N VAL A 190 25.46 -28.67 31.59
CA VAL A 190 25.21 -27.28 31.20
C VAL A 190 24.66 -26.46 32.37
N LYS A 191 23.71 -27.02 33.13
CA LYS A 191 23.19 -26.35 34.35
C LYS A 191 24.25 -26.16 35.41
N GLU A 192 25.17 -27.11 35.56
CA GLU A 192 26.26 -27.02 36.53
C GLU A 192 27.32 -25.99 36.13
N GLN A 193 27.63 -25.89 34.83
CA GLN A 193 28.47 -24.82 34.26
C GLN A 193 27.84 -23.42 34.44
N LEU A 194 26.53 -23.29 34.22
CA LEU A 194 25.83 -22.02 34.48
C LEU A 194 25.82 -21.67 35.97
N ARG A 195 25.63 -22.67 36.83
CA ARG A 195 25.60 -22.47 38.28
C ARG A 195 26.97 -22.11 38.85
N SER A 196 28.06 -22.62 38.29
CA SER A 196 29.41 -22.19 38.67
C SER A 196 29.70 -20.77 38.22
N GLY A 197 29.28 -20.38 37.00
CA GLY A 197 29.39 -19.00 36.50
C GLY A 197 28.59 -18.00 37.33
N LEU A 198 27.34 -18.32 37.67
CA LEU A 198 26.48 -17.44 38.48
C LEU A 198 26.91 -17.35 39.95
N ARG A 199 27.60 -18.37 40.48
CA ARG A 199 28.19 -18.33 41.83
C ARG A 199 29.44 -17.45 41.91
N GLY A 200 30.09 -17.18 40.79
CA GLY A 200 31.22 -16.26 40.71
C GLY A 200 30.83 -14.78 40.72
N LEU A 201 29.53 -14.49 40.63
CA LEU A 201 29.05 -13.11 40.69
C LEU A 201 29.09 -12.61 42.15
N PRO A 202 29.69 -11.43 42.41
CA PRO A 202 29.64 -10.82 43.73
C PRO A 202 28.19 -10.59 44.14
N GLN A 203 27.88 -10.83 45.43
CA GLN A 203 26.52 -10.64 45.92
C GLN A 203 26.04 -9.21 45.65
N PRO A 204 24.83 -9.03 45.11
CA PRO A 204 24.31 -7.70 44.80
C PRO A 204 24.16 -6.91 46.10
N LYS A 205 25.00 -5.88 46.27
CA LYS A 205 24.88 -4.92 47.36
C LYS A 205 24.00 -3.77 46.90
N ASN A 206 22.71 -3.84 47.22
CA ASN A 206 21.76 -2.74 47.06
C ASN A 206 21.70 -1.88 48.35
N ASP A 207 22.86 -1.42 48.83
CA ASP A 207 22.94 -0.51 49.97
C ASP A 207 23.55 0.81 49.49
N TYR A 208 22.71 1.67 48.90
CA TYR A 208 23.05 3.07 48.64
C TYR A 208 22.30 3.93 49.66
N GLU A 209 22.99 4.36 50.71
CA GLU A 209 22.55 5.48 51.53
C GLU A 209 22.89 6.76 50.76
N ILE A 210 21.88 7.41 50.18
CA ILE A 210 22.02 8.72 49.57
C ILE A 210 22.19 9.72 50.71
N VAL A 211 23.43 9.93 51.14
CA VAL A 211 23.78 11.05 52.02
C VAL A 211 23.79 12.30 51.15
N VAL A 212 22.67 13.02 51.16
CA VAL A 212 22.60 14.38 50.64
C VAL A 212 23.48 15.26 51.55
N PRO A 213 24.58 15.86 51.06
CA PRO A 213 25.38 16.75 51.88
C PRO A 213 24.52 17.95 52.30
N GLU A 214 24.44 18.24 53.61
CA GLU A 214 23.64 19.35 54.17
C GLU A 214 24.04 20.76 53.64
N ASN A 215 25.12 20.86 52.86
CA ASN A 215 25.64 22.11 52.32
C ASN A 215 24.92 22.62 51.05
N GLU A 216 23.98 21.86 50.47
CA GLU A 216 23.20 22.32 49.30
C GLU A 216 21.78 22.81 49.66
N MET A 217 21.45 22.92 50.94
CA MET A 217 20.15 23.47 51.38
C MET A 217 20.16 24.99 51.58
N VAL A 218 21.21 25.70 51.18
CA VAL A 218 21.36 27.13 51.47
C VAL A 218 21.44 27.95 50.18
N VAL A 219 20.28 28.53 49.85
CA VAL A 219 20.06 29.69 48.96
C VAL A 219 20.14 29.43 47.45
N GLN A 220 18.97 29.11 46.88
CA GLN A 220 18.57 29.75 45.62
C GLN A 220 17.09 30.13 45.64
N GLU A 221 16.69 30.90 46.65
CA GLU A 221 15.64 31.90 46.46
C GLU A 221 16.25 33.03 45.62
N GLY A 222 16.17 32.87 44.32
CA GLY A 222 16.69 33.82 43.35
C GLY A 222 16.09 33.50 41.99
N ASP A 223 14.91 34.06 41.75
CA ASP A 223 14.32 34.43 40.46
C ASP A 223 15.10 33.98 39.21
N GLN A 224 15.10 32.67 38.98
CA GLN A 224 15.33 32.11 37.67
C GLN A 224 14.00 31.52 37.23
N SER A 225 13.17 32.41 36.73
CA SER A 225 12.23 32.12 35.65
C SER A 225 13.02 31.67 34.41
N THR A 226 13.74 30.55 34.51
CA THR A 226 13.92 29.72 33.33
C THR A 226 12.48 29.37 32.91
N PRO A 227 12.02 29.74 31.70
CA PRO A 227 10.80 29.11 31.24
C PRO A 227 11.12 27.62 31.34
N ASN A 228 10.38 26.89 32.17
CA ASN A 228 10.34 25.45 32.04
C ASN A 228 10.08 25.25 30.55
N GLN A 229 11.12 24.90 29.82
CA GLN A 229 11.00 24.36 28.49
C GLN A 229 10.47 22.95 28.77
N SER A 230 9.23 22.89 29.27
CA SER A 230 8.44 21.70 29.34
C SER A 230 8.41 21.25 27.90
N VAL A 231 9.20 20.22 27.63
CA VAL A 231 9.18 19.53 26.35
C VAL A 231 7.71 19.21 26.13
N GLU A 232 7.10 19.86 25.15
CA GLU A 232 5.68 19.69 24.87
C GLU A 232 5.42 18.20 24.69
N ASP A 233 4.40 17.70 25.38
CA ASP A 233 3.99 16.31 25.22
C ASP A 233 3.68 16.07 23.74
N GLN A 234 3.97 14.88 23.23
CA GLN A 234 3.72 14.55 21.82
C GLN A 234 2.25 14.82 21.44
N SER A 235 1.32 14.68 22.38
CA SER A 235 -0.09 15.05 22.21
C SER A 235 -0.32 16.52 21.91
N ASP A 236 0.45 17.43 22.51
CA ASP A 236 0.29 18.87 22.36
C ASP A 236 0.82 19.34 21.00
N VAL A 237 1.94 18.74 20.57
CA VAL A 237 2.50 18.94 19.23
C VAL A 237 1.52 18.44 18.16
N ASP A 238 0.98 17.23 18.33
CA ASP A 238 0.00 16.65 17.43
C ASP A 238 -1.28 17.49 17.38
N ALA A 239 -1.79 17.96 18.52
CA ALA A 239 -2.97 18.81 18.61
C ALA A 239 -2.76 20.15 17.87
N ARG A 240 -1.58 20.76 18.01
CA ARG A 240 -1.23 21.99 17.28
C ARG A 240 -1.20 21.76 15.77
N GLN A 241 -0.55 20.69 15.32
CA GLN A 241 -0.50 20.34 13.89
C GLN A 241 -1.89 20.08 13.33
N LEU A 242 -2.74 19.35 14.06
CA LEU A 242 -4.12 19.10 13.66
C LEU A 242 -4.93 20.39 13.57
N ALA A 243 -4.74 21.33 14.51
CA ALA A 243 -5.41 22.63 14.49
C ALA A 243 -4.96 23.48 13.28
N GLU A 244 -3.66 23.49 12.97
CA GLU A 244 -3.12 24.19 11.79
C GLU A 244 -3.67 23.60 10.48
N LEU A 245 -3.67 22.26 10.36
CA LEU A 245 -4.23 21.56 9.20
C LEU A 245 -5.74 21.81 9.08
N ALA A 246 -6.47 21.84 10.19
CA ALA A 246 -7.89 22.16 10.20
C ALA A 246 -8.15 23.60 9.74
N ALA A 247 -7.37 24.57 10.22
CA ALA A 247 -7.49 25.97 9.82
C ALA A 247 -7.16 26.18 8.33
N LEU A 248 -6.16 25.48 7.80
CA LEU A 248 -5.84 25.49 6.37
C LEU A 248 -6.98 24.92 5.54
N ARG A 249 -7.55 23.77 5.97
CA ARG A 249 -8.70 23.15 5.30
C ARG A 249 -9.93 24.06 5.33
N GLU A 250 -10.17 24.77 6.43
CA GLU A 250 -11.29 25.71 6.54
C GLU A 250 -11.12 26.91 5.60
N LYS A 251 -9.90 27.47 5.53
CA LYS A 251 -9.57 28.55 4.58
C LYS A 251 -9.78 28.12 3.14
N GLU A 252 -9.33 26.91 2.78
CA GLU A 252 -9.54 26.35 1.45
C GLU A 252 -11.03 26.09 1.16
N LEU A 253 -11.79 25.58 2.13
CA LEU A 253 -13.23 25.36 1.97
C LEU A 253 -13.97 26.69 1.79
N ARG A 254 -13.54 27.76 2.48
CA ARG A 254 -14.10 29.10 2.36
C ARG A 254 -13.83 29.76 1.00
N SER A 255 -12.71 29.44 0.34
CA SER A 255 -12.43 29.92 -1.02
C SER A 255 -13.14 29.12 -2.12
N ARG A 256 -13.62 27.91 -1.81
CA ARG A 256 -14.40 27.06 -2.74
C ARG A 256 -15.84 27.56 -2.92
N SER A 257 -16.55 26.97 -3.89
CA SER A 257 -17.93 27.34 -4.24
C SER A 257 -18.92 27.12 -3.09
N GLN A 258 -20.00 27.92 -3.05
CA GLN A 258 -21.04 27.80 -2.01
C GLN A 258 -21.74 26.43 -2.00
N VAL A 259 -21.81 25.76 -3.15
CA VAL A 259 -22.37 24.42 -3.28
C VAL A 259 -21.53 23.42 -2.47
N ILE A 260 -20.20 23.54 -2.54
CA ILE A 260 -19.27 22.73 -1.75
C ILE A 260 -19.37 23.09 -0.27
N GLN A 261 -19.37 24.37 0.07
CA GLN A 261 -19.46 24.84 1.46
C GLN A 261 -20.72 24.33 2.17
N ARG A 262 -21.83 24.23 1.44
CA ARG A 262 -23.13 23.80 1.97
C ARG A 262 -23.40 22.31 1.77
N GLY A 263 -22.47 21.56 1.17
CA GLY A 263 -22.63 20.13 0.89
C GLY A 263 -23.82 19.82 -0.04
N LEU A 264 -24.15 20.74 -0.95
CA LEU A 264 -25.27 20.59 -1.87
C LEU A 264 -24.90 19.64 -3.04
N PRO A 265 -25.89 18.93 -3.62
CA PRO A 265 -25.65 18.04 -4.75
C PRO A 265 -25.14 18.81 -5.96
N ARG A 266 -24.11 18.27 -6.62
CA ARG A 266 -23.50 18.83 -7.82
C ARG A 266 -24.06 18.16 -9.08
N PRO A 267 -24.11 18.87 -10.23
CA PRO A 267 -24.47 18.25 -11.50
C PRO A 267 -23.41 17.23 -11.92
N GLY A 268 -23.85 16.09 -12.45
CA GLY A 268 -22.95 15.01 -12.89
C GLY A 268 -22.29 15.26 -14.24
N ASP A 269 -22.92 16.06 -15.11
CA ASP A 269 -22.31 16.58 -16.34
C ASP A 269 -22.37 18.10 -16.33
N VAL A 270 -21.32 18.73 -16.84
CA VAL A 270 -21.30 20.15 -17.11
C VAL A 270 -21.83 20.38 -18.53
N ASN A 271 -22.95 21.10 -18.64
CA ASN A 271 -23.54 21.42 -19.94
C ASN A 271 -22.97 22.74 -20.47
N ILE A 272 -22.18 22.68 -21.53
CA ILE A 272 -21.51 23.83 -22.13
C ILE A 272 -22.43 24.42 -23.20
N ILE A 273 -23.43 25.21 -22.77
CA ILE A 273 -24.29 25.97 -23.68
C ILE A 273 -23.84 27.43 -23.67
N LEU A 274 -22.92 27.76 -24.58
CA LEU A 274 -22.45 29.12 -24.82
C LEU A 274 -22.87 29.59 -26.21
N ARG A 275 -23.28 30.86 -26.33
CA ARG A 275 -23.54 31.48 -27.63
C ARG A 275 -22.20 31.76 -28.33
N PRO A 276 -22.09 31.49 -29.65
CA PRO A 276 -20.89 31.83 -30.39
C PRO A 276 -20.63 33.34 -30.31
N PRO A 277 -19.36 33.79 -30.20
CA PRO A 277 -19.03 35.21 -30.15
C PRO A 277 -19.40 35.95 -31.45
N ASN A 278 -19.47 35.22 -32.57
CA ASN A 278 -19.77 35.75 -33.90
C ASN A 278 -21.22 35.48 -34.32
N SER A 279 -22.20 35.64 -33.42
CA SER A 279 -23.60 35.52 -33.82
C SER A 279 -24.06 36.75 -34.59
N ASP A 280 -24.76 36.55 -35.71
CA ASP A 280 -25.49 37.60 -36.42
C ASP A 280 -26.99 37.47 -36.10
N PRO A 281 -27.64 38.50 -35.51
CA PRO A 281 -27.14 39.84 -35.14
C PRO A 281 -26.19 39.84 -33.93
N PRO A 282 -25.34 40.89 -33.77
CA PRO A 282 -24.39 41.00 -32.67
C PRO A 282 -25.11 41.00 -31.32
N LEU A 283 -24.51 40.34 -30.32
CA LEU A 283 -25.07 40.24 -28.98
C LEU A 283 -25.19 41.63 -28.35
N THR A 284 -26.30 41.85 -27.64
CA THR A 284 -26.47 43.01 -26.75
C THR A 284 -25.46 42.95 -25.61
N ASP A 285 -25.14 44.09 -24.99
CA ASP A 285 -24.15 44.13 -23.91
C ASP A 285 -24.58 43.32 -22.68
N LEU A 286 -25.89 43.26 -22.41
CA LEU A 286 -26.46 42.37 -21.38
C LEU A 286 -26.19 40.89 -21.72
N GLN A 287 -26.46 40.49 -22.97
CA GLN A 287 -26.20 39.11 -23.40
C GLN A 287 -24.70 38.77 -23.38
N LYS A 288 -23.81 39.71 -23.73
CA LYS A 288 -22.36 39.51 -23.59
C LYS A 288 -21.97 39.29 -22.13
N ALA A 289 -22.50 40.10 -21.21
CA ALA A 289 -22.28 39.92 -19.78
C ALA A 289 -22.80 38.56 -19.27
N GLU A 290 -23.98 38.11 -19.72
CA GLU A 290 -24.50 36.77 -19.42
C GLU A 290 -23.56 35.66 -19.89
N GLU A 291 -23.00 35.77 -21.10
CA GLU A 291 -22.06 34.76 -21.61
C GLU A 291 -20.76 34.75 -20.80
N LEU A 292 -20.23 35.90 -20.37
CA LEU A 292 -19.07 35.95 -19.49
C LEU A 292 -19.35 35.25 -18.15
N ILE A 293 -20.51 35.52 -17.54
CA ILE A 293 -20.94 34.85 -16.29
C ILE A 293 -21.05 33.35 -16.49
N LYS A 294 -21.62 32.89 -17.62
CA LYS A 294 -21.73 31.46 -17.92
C LYS A 294 -20.37 30.82 -18.13
N GLN A 295 -19.44 31.50 -18.78
CA GLN A 295 -18.07 31.00 -18.98
C GLN A 295 -17.39 30.76 -17.63
N GLU A 296 -17.46 31.73 -16.72
CA GLU A 296 -16.92 31.59 -15.35
C GLU A 296 -17.64 30.53 -14.51
N MET A 297 -18.97 30.41 -14.68
CA MET A 297 -19.72 29.35 -14.01
C MET A 297 -19.26 27.96 -14.49
N ILE A 298 -19.02 27.80 -15.78
CA ILE A 298 -18.55 26.55 -16.36
C ILE A 298 -17.13 26.24 -15.87
N THR A 299 -16.20 27.19 -15.90
CA THR A 299 -14.83 26.99 -15.37
C THR A 299 -14.86 26.56 -13.90
N MET A 300 -15.66 27.22 -13.07
CA MET A 300 -15.85 26.84 -11.66
C MET A 300 -16.38 25.40 -11.51
N LEU A 301 -17.36 24.98 -12.32
CA LEU A 301 -17.89 23.61 -12.28
C LEU A 301 -16.86 22.56 -12.68
N HIS A 302 -16.04 22.83 -13.71
CA HIS A 302 -14.95 21.94 -14.11
C HIS A 302 -13.87 21.85 -13.01
N TYR A 303 -13.52 22.97 -12.38
CA TYR A 303 -12.60 23.00 -11.24
C TYR A 303 -13.12 22.18 -10.05
N ASP A 304 -14.38 22.40 -9.67
CA ASP A 304 -15.03 21.68 -8.57
C ASP A 304 -15.09 20.16 -8.85
N ALA A 305 -15.35 19.75 -10.09
CA ALA A 305 -15.35 18.34 -10.49
C ALA A 305 -13.97 17.68 -10.34
N VAL A 306 -12.89 18.39 -10.69
CA VAL A 306 -11.52 17.89 -10.53
C VAL A 306 -11.12 17.80 -9.06
N GLN A 307 -11.42 18.81 -8.25
CA GLN A 307 -10.96 18.87 -6.85
C GLN A 307 -11.75 17.97 -5.90
N ASN A 308 -13.06 17.86 -6.08
CA ASN A 308 -13.93 17.11 -5.19
C ASN A 308 -14.35 15.75 -5.77
N GLY A 309 -13.86 15.40 -6.96
CA GLY A 309 -14.31 14.25 -7.74
C GLY A 309 -15.74 14.40 -8.26
N ASP A 310 -16.19 13.44 -9.05
CA ASP A 310 -17.54 13.44 -9.61
C ASP A 310 -18.59 13.16 -8.53
N PRO A 311 -19.76 13.83 -8.55
CA PRO A 311 -20.84 13.51 -7.63
C PRO A 311 -21.34 12.08 -7.85
N TYR A 312 -21.68 11.40 -6.75
CA TYR A 312 -22.27 10.07 -6.82
C TYR A 312 -23.62 10.12 -7.53
N MET A 313 -23.71 9.41 -8.66
CA MET A 313 -24.93 9.29 -9.46
C MET A 313 -25.41 7.83 -9.45
N PRO A 314 -26.59 7.52 -8.89
CA PRO A 314 -27.02 6.14 -8.62
C PRO A 314 -27.21 5.28 -9.88
N ASN A 315 -27.29 5.89 -11.08
CA ASN A 315 -27.53 5.20 -12.35
C ASN A 315 -26.42 5.39 -13.39
N ARG A 316 -25.23 5.87 -12.99
CA ARG A 316 -24.14 6.13 -13.94
C ARG A 316 -22.88 5.39 -13.56
N LYS A 317 -22.34 4.63 -14.52
CA LYS A 317 -20.98 4.10 -14.42
C LYS A 317 -20.02 5.30 -14.47
N SER A 318 -19.12 5.40 -13.50
CA SER A 318 -18.06 6.40 -13.48
C SER A 318 -17.29 6.31 -14.81
N ASN A 319 -17.39 7.37 -15.61
CA ASN A 319 -16.70 7.46 -16.89
C ASN A 319 -15.33 8.09 -16.61
N ILE A 320 -14.26 7.29 -16.65
CA ILE A 320 -12.87 7.76 -16.50
C ILE A 320 -12.54 8.90 -17.50
N ASN A 321 -13.21 8.92 -18.65
CA ASN A 321 -13.07 9.98 -19.66
C ASN A 321 -13.57 11.35 -19.21
N LEU A 322 -14.47 11.44 -18.23
CA LEU A 322 -15.06 12.69 -17.79
C LEU A 322 -14.02 13.57 -17.07
N HIS A 323 -13.21 12.95 -16.20
CA HIS A 323 -12.12 13.66 -15.53
C HIS A 323 -11.10 14.26 -16.51
N ALA A 324 -10.73 13.51 -17.56
CA ALA A 324 -9.84 14.00 -18.61
C ALA A 324 -10.44 15.19 -19.39
N GLN A 325 -11.77 15.19 -19.63
CA GLN A 325 -12.46 16.33 -20.23
C GLN A 325 -12.42 17.57 -19.35
N HIS A 326 -12.57 17.40 -18.02
CA HIS A 326 -12.47 18.54 -17.10
C HIS A 326 -11.06 19.15 -17.08
N LEU A 327 -10.01 18.31 -17.08
CA LEU A 327 -8.63 18.78 -17.15
C LEU A 327 -8.33 19.51 -18.47
N ALA A 328 -8.77 18.96 -19.60
CA ALA A 328 -8.57 19.60 -20.92
C ALA A 328 -9.26 20.98 -21.00
N TYR A 329 -10.46 21.12 -20.45
CA TYR A 329 -11.15 22.41 -20.43
C TYR A 329 -10.42 23.44 -19.54
N LEU A 330 -9.91 23.01 -18.37
CA LEU A 330 -9.15 23.88 -17.47
C LEU A 330 -7.78 24.27 -18.02
N GLU A 331 -7.19 23.44 -18.89
CA GLU A 331 -5.96 23.80 -19.61
C GLU A 331 -6.20 24.95 -20.59
N GLU A 332 -7.33 24.95 -21.30
CA GLU A 332 -7.72 26.06 -22.18
C GLU A 332 -8.19 27.30 -21.40
N ARG A 333 -8.86 27.09 -20.26
CA ARG A 333 -9.46 28.14 -19.43
C ARG A 333 -9.15 27.90 -17.94
N PRO A 334 -7.98 28.38 -17.47
CA PRO A 334 -7.56 28.14 -16.10
C PRO A 334 -8.49 28.83 -15.11
N TYR A 335 -8.76 28.14 -14.00
CA TYR A 335 -9.51 28.71 -12.88
C TYR A 335 -8.59 29.61 -12.05
N GLU A 336 -8.97 30.88 -11.89
CA GLU A 336 -8.27 31.83 -11.04
C GLU A 336 -8.83 31.77 -9.62
N ASN A 337 -7.98 31.51 -8.63
CA ASN A 337 -8.39 31.49 -7.23
C ASN A 337 -8.47 32.94 -6.71
N PRO A 338 -9.66 33.46 -6.36
CA PRO A 338 -9.78 34.82 -5.88
C PRO A 338 -9.19 34.94 -4.47
N SER A 339 -8.57 36.09 -4.18
CA SER A 339 -8.16 36.42 -2.81
C SER A 339 -9.36 36.74 -1.93
N GLU A 340 -9.24 36.55 -0.62
CA GLU A 340 -10.34 36.84 0.32
C GLU A 340 -10.72 38.33 0.28
N ASP A 341 -9.75 39.23 0.11
CA ASP A 341 -9.97 40.68 0.01
C ASP A 341 -10.81 41.04 -1.23
N GLU A 342 -10.55 40.38 -2.36
CA GLU A 342 -11.33 40.55 -3.59
C GLU A 342 -12.74 40.03 -3.42
N LEU A 343 -12.92 38.86 -2.78
CA LEU A 343 -14.24 38.31 -2.47
C LEU A 343 -15.04 39.25 -1.56
N GLU A 344 -14.42 39.84 -0.54
CA GLU A 344 -15.08 40.81 0.33
C GLU A 344 -15.48 42.08 -0.42
N LYS A 345 -14.59 42.60 -1.29
CA LYS A 345 -14.89 43.77 -2.12
C LYS A 345 -16.03 43.47 -3.09
N ALA A 346 -16.01 42.32 -3.75
CA ALA A 346 -17.08 41.88 -4.66
C ALA A 346 -18.41 41.72 -3.93
N LYS A 347 -18.43 41.10 -2.74
CA LYS A 347 -19.64 41.00 -1.91
C LYS A 347 -20.19 42.38 -1.52
N LYS A 348 -19.34 43.36 -1.22
CA LYS A 348 -19.76 44.74 -0.94
C LYS A 348 -20.38 45.40 -2.17
N MET A 349 -19.77 45.25 -3.35
CA MET A 349 -20.31 45.77 -4.61
C MET A 349 -21.69 45.16 -4.94
N LEU A 350 -21.82 43.84 -4.82
CA LEU A 350 -23.10 43.15 -5.04
C LEU A 350 -24.19 43.62 -4.06
N LYS A 351 -23.86 43.83 -2.78
CA LYS A 351 -24.83 44.35 -1.80
C LYS A 351 -25.33 45.75 -2.19
N ASN A 352 -24.42 46.64 -2.62
CA ASN A 352 -24.79 47.97 -3.07
C ASN A 352 -25.70 47.91 -4.31
N GLU A 353 -25.38 47.05 -5.28
CA GLU A 353 -26.22 46.85 -6.47
C GLU A 353 -27.59 46.27 -6.11
N MET A 354 -27.65 45.29 -5.20
CA MET A 354 -28.90 44.73 -4.70
C MET A 354 -29.77 45.80 -4.03
N GLU A 355 -29.20 46.74 -3.29
CA GLU A 355 -29.94 47.87 -2.71
C GLU A 355 -30.51 48.79 -3.78
N VAL A 356 -29.73 49.12 -4.82
CA VAL A 356 -30.21 49.91 -5.96
C VAL A 356 -31.35 49.19 -6.67
N VAL A 357 -31.23 47.89 -6.94
CA VAL A 357 -32.29 47.09 -7.56
C VAL A 357 -33.51 47.03 -6.66
N LYS A 358 -33.35 46.84 -5.34
CA LYS A 358 -34.45 46.84 -4.38
C LYS A 358 -35.24 48.16 -4.42
N GLN A 359 -34.54 49.29 -4.44
CA GLN A 359 -35.16 50.61 -4.57
C GLN A 359 -35.84 50.79 -5.92
N GLY A 360 -35.20 50.38 -7.02
CA GLY A 360 -35.73 50.49 -8.37
C GLY A 360 -36.96 49.61 -8.65
N MET A 361 -37.04 48.44 -8.01
CA MET A 361 -38.18 47.51 -8.13
C MET A 361 -39.32 47.83 -7.15
N ASN A 362 -39.16 48.83 -6.28
CA ASN A 362 -40.14 49.25 -5.29
C ASN A 362 -40.67 48.11 -4.39
N HIS A 363 -39.81 47.11 -4.13
CA HIS A 363 -40.08 46.06 -3.16
C HIS A 363 -39.42 46.46 -1.82
N GLY A 364 -40.20 47.15 -0.98
CA GLY A 364 -39.84 47.51 0.39
C GLY A 364 -39.79 46.31 1.31
#